data_AF-A0A3S0DW08-F1
#
_entry.id   AF-A0A3S0DW08-F1
#
_cell.length_a   1.000
_cell.length_b   1.000
_cell.length_c   1.000
_cell.angle_alpha   90.00
_cell.angle_beta   90.00
_cell.angle_gamma   90.00
#
_symmetry.space_group_name_H-M   'P 1'
#
loop_
_entity.id
_entity.type
_entity.pdbx_description
1 polymer ?
#
loop_
_entity_poly.entity_id
_entity_poly.type
_entity_poly.pdbx_seq_one_letter_code
_entity_poly.pdbx_strand_id
1 'polypeptide(L)' 'LGHWYYHGEGKARFSHCSGYRELEAPHMAVHQSGLDALHKFDAGDIAAALQSVMRMERASDEVIRHLETLSG' A
#
# COMPACT_ATOMS: atom_id res chain seq x y z
N LEU A 1 5.00 2.69 6.35
CA LEU A 1 3.91 3.69 6.31
C LEU A 1 2.87 3.49 7.42
N GLY A 2 2.52 2.27 7.83
CA GLY A 2 1.50 2.03 8.86
C GLY A 2 1.58 2.84 10.15
N HIS A 3 2.77 2.98 10.76
CA HIS A 3 2.89 3.84 11.95
C HIS A 3 2.62 5.32 11.65
N TRP A 4 3.14 5.84 10.54
CA TRP A 4 2.91 7.21 10.08
C TRP A 4 1.44 7.47 9.71
N TYR A 5 0.74 6.47 9.18
CA TYR A 5 -0.68 6.52 8.84
C TYR A 5 -1.60 6.46 10.08
N TYR A 6 -1.38 5.51 10.99
CA TYR A 6 -2.34 5.30 12.09
C TYR A 6 -2.03 6.11 13.35
N HIS A 7 -0.75 6.45 13.58
CA HIS A 7 -0.28 6.95 14.88
C HIS A 7 0.74 8.10 14.79
N GLY A 8 1.25 8.43 13.60
CA GLY A 8 2.31 9.41 13.42
C GLY A 8 1.83 10.77 12.91
N GLU A 9 2.79 11.61 12.49
CA GLU A 9 2.55 12.97 12.01
C GLU A 9 1.59 13.04 10.82
N GLY A 10 1.54 11.98 9.98
CA GLY A 10 0.60 11.90 8.88
C GLY A 10 -0.84 12.08 9.35
N LYS A 11 -1.22 11.43 10.46
CA LYS A 11 -2.57 11.51 11.01
C LYS A 11 -2.83 12.87 11.63
N ALA A 12 -1.87 13.39 12.39
CA ALA A 12 -2.00 14.69 13.04
C ALA A 12 -2.15 15.83 12.03
N ARG A 13 -1.49 15.75 10.87
CA ARG A 13 -1.37 16.85 9.91
C ARG A 13 -2.27 16.71 8.69
N PHE A 14 -2.64 15.51 8.28
CA PHE A 14 -3.30 15.28 6.99
C PHE A 14 -4.58 14.43 7.06
N SER A 15 -5.02 13.98 8.24
CA SER A 15 -6.26 13.17 8.37
C SER A 15 -7.53 13.87 7.86
N HIS A 16 -7.48 15.19 7.70
CA HIS A 16 -8.57 16.01 7.16
C HIS A 16 -8.54 16.09 5.62
N CYS A 17 -7.43 15.76 4.96
CA CYS A 17 -7.29 15.74 3.51
C CYS A 17 -7.89 14.44 2.92
N SER A 18 -8.60 14.54 1.81
CA SER A 18 -9.16 13.38 1.10
C SER A 18 -8.06 12.44 0.62
N GLY A 19 -6.99 12.97 0.01
CA GLY A 19 -5.85 12.19 -0.46
C GLY A 19 -5.19 11.36 0.64
N TYR A 20 -5.21 11.82 1.90
CA TYR A 20 -4.70 11.05 3.02
C TYR A 20 -5.61 9.86 3.37
N ARG A 21 -6.94 10.04 3.37
CA ARG A 21 -7.86 8.92 3.63
C ARG A 21 -7.78 7.86 2.54
N GLU A 22 -7.62 8.31 1.30
CA GLU A 22 -7.48 7.45 0.13
C GLU A 22 -6.19 6.62 0.13
N LEU A 23 -5.20 6.93 0.97
CA LEU A 23 -3.99 6.11 1.12
C LEU A 23 -4.25 4.76 1.80
N GLU A 24 -5.29 4.63 2.63
CA GLU A 24 -5.48 3.44 3.48
C GLU A 24 -5.63 2.16 2.66
N ALA A 25 -6.55 2.19 1.70
CA ALA A 25 -6.87 1.05 0.85
C ALA A 25 -5.66 0.57 0.02
N PRO A 26 -4.97 1.41 -0.76
CA PRO A 26 -3.81 0.98 -1.53
C PRO A 26 -2.62 0.60 -0.62
N HIS A 27 -2.43 1.26 0.53
CA HIS A 27 -1.39 0.87 1.49
C HIS A 27 -1.66 -0.52 2.10
N MET A 28 -2.90 -0.85 2.46
CA MET A 28 -3.28 -2.20 2.86
C MET A 28 -3.07 -3.21 1.74
N ALA A 29 -3.42 -2.85 0.50
CA ALA A 29 -3.27 -3.72 -0.66
C ALA A 29 -1.79 -4.05 -0.98
N VAL A 30 -0.86 -3.10 -0.77
CA VAL A 30 0.59 -3.35 -0.84
C VAL A 30 0.99 -4.45 0.16
N HIS A 31 0.63 -4.28 1.43
CA HIS A 31 1.00 -5.24 2.47
C HIS A 31 0.37 -6.63 2.27
N GLN A 32 -0.91 -6.68 1.92
CA GLN A 32 -1.60 -7.93 1.65
C GLN A 32 -1.00 -8.66 0.44
N SER A 33 -0.71 -7.93 -0.64
CA SER A 33 -0.11 -8.52 -1.85
C SER A 33 1.30 -9.04 -1.61
N GLY A 34 2.08 -8.37 -0.74
CA GLY A 34 3.40 -8.85 -0.31
C GLY A 34 3.32 -10.14 0.50
N LEU A 35 2.41 -10.23 1.48
CA LEU A 35 2.17 -11.45 2.25
C LEU A 35 1.72 -12.61 1.36
N ASP A 36 0.79 -12.34 0.45
CA ASP A 36 0.33 -13.29 -0.55
C ASP A 36 1.48 -13.81 -1.43
N ALA A 37 2.37 -12.93 -1.88
CA ALA A 37 3.52 -13.30 -2.70
C ALA A 37 4.44 -14.26 -1.94
N LEU A 38 4.71 -13.99 -0.66
CA LEU A 38 5.52 -14.85 0.20
C LEU A 38 4.86 -16.22 0.39
N HIS A 39 3.57 -16.27 0.72
CA HIS A 39 2.85 -17.53 0.90
C HIS A 39 2.82 -18.39 -0.38
N LYS A 40 2.58 -17.77 -1.54
CA LYS A 40 2.53 -18.49 -2.82
C LYS A 40 3.91 -18.98 -3.24
N PHE A 41 4.95 -18.18 -2.99
CA PHE A 41 6.33 -18.58 -3.24
C PHE A 41 6.73 -19.77 -2.37
N ASP A 42 6.41 -19.75 -1.07
CA ASP A 42 6.67 -20.85 -0.13
C ASP A 42 5.94 -22.14 -0.53
N ALA A 43 4.73 -22.02 -1.08
CA ALA A 43 3.98 -23.14 -1.66
C ALA A 43 4.52 -23.64 -3.01
N GLY A 44 5.58 -23.04 -3.56
CA GLY A 44 6.16 -23.37 -4.86
C GLY A 44 5.38 -22.84 -6.07
N ASP A 45 4.31 -22.07 -5.86
CA ASP A 45 3.53 -21.45 -6.94
C ASP A 45 4.13 -20.11 -7.34
N ILE A 46 5.23 -20.19 -8.09
CA ILE A 46 6.01 -19.03 -8.55
C ILE A 46 5.17 -18.11 -9.44
N ALA A 47 4.29 -18.67 -10.28
CA ALA A 47 3.44 -17.88 -11.17
C ALA A 47 2.45 -17.03 -10.37
N ALA A 48 1.78 -17.61 -9.36
CA ALA A 48 0.86 -16.86 -8.52
C ALA A 48 1.59 -15.87 -7.59
N ALA A 49 2.81 -16.21 -7.15
CA ALA A 49 3.66 -15.28 -6.41
C ALA A 49 3.97 -14.02 -7.25
N LEU A 50 4.39 -14.21 -8.51
CA LEU A 50 4.66 -13.10 -9.44
C LEU A 50 3.41 -12.23 -9.67
N GLN A 51 2.23 -12.84 -9.85
CA GLN A 51 0.97 -12.10 -9.97
C GLN A 51 0.66 -11.27 -8.71
N SER A 52 1.08 -11.74 -7.54
CA SER A 52 0.91 -11.00 -6.28
C SER A 52 1.88 -9.81 -6.21
N VAL A 53 3.12 -9.98 -6.68
CA VAL A 53 4.08 -8.87 -6.82
C VAL A 53 3.54 -7.80 -7.78
N MET A 54 3.01 -8.17 -8.94
CA MET A 54 2.43 -7.20 -9.88
C MET A 54 1.24 -6.43 -9.30
N ARG A 55 0.43 -7.07 -8.43
CA ARG A 55 -0.64 -6.37 -7.70
C ARG A 55 -0.07 -5.40 -6.67
N MET A 56 0.99 -5.79 -5.97
CA MET A 56 1.71 -4.93 -5.02
C MET A 56 2.27 -3.69 -5.70
N GLU A 57 2.84 -3.83 -6.90
CA GLU A 57 3.35 -2.70 -7.70
C GLU A 57 2.24 -1.71 -8.07
N ARG A 58 1.11 -2.19 -8.62
CA ARG A 58 -0.03 -1.32 -8.95
C ARG A 58 -0.59 -0.58 -7.73
N ALA A 59 -0.68 -1.26 -6.59
CA ALA A 59 -1.09 -0.63 -5.34
C ALA A 59 -0.05 0.40 -4.84
N SER A 60 1.23 0.18 -5.12
CA SER A 60 2.30 1.13 -4.79
C SER A 60 2.19 2.40 -5.63
N ASP A 61 1.88 2.27 -6.92
CA ASP A 61 1.60 3.43 -7.79
C ASP A 61 0.40 4.24 -7.29
N GLU A 62 -0.64 3.57 -6.78
CA GLU A 62 -1.78 4.23 -6.13
C GLU A 62 -1.36 5.00 -4.88
N VAL A 63 -0.57 4.41 -3.98
CA VAL A 63 -0.03 5.10 -2.80
C VAL A 63 0.74 6.36 -3.21
N ILE A 64 1.64 6.27 -4.20
CA ILE A 64 2.46 7.40 -4.65
C ILE A 64 1.57 8.53 -5.17
N ARG A 65 0.59 8.23 -6.03
CA ARG A 65 -0.32 9.23 -6.58
C ARG A 65 -1.09 9.97 -5.49
N HIS A 66 -1.58 9.26 -4.47
CA HIS A 66 -2.28 9.92 -3.36
C HIS A 66 -1.34 10.77 -2.51
N LEU A 67 -0.08 10.36 -2.31
CA LEU A 67 0.92 11.19 -1.63
C LEU A 67 1.23 12.48 -2.41
N GLU A 68 1.30 12.43 -3.74
CA GLU A 68 1.52 13.63 -4.58
C GLU A 68 0.41 14.67 -4.41
N THR A 69 -0.84 14.24 -4.18
CA THR A 69 -1.97 15.17 -3.90
C THR A 69 -1.87 15.88 -2.56
N LEU A 70 -1.01 15.42 -1.65
CA LEU A 70 -0.77 16.06 -0.34
C LEU A 70 0.34 17.12 -0.39
N SER A 71 1.15 17.12 -1.45
CA SER A 71 2.24 18.08 -1.68
C SER A 71 1.85 19.28 -2.56
N GLY A 72 0.61 19.28 -3.08
CA GLY A 72 0.05 20.35 -3.92
C GLY A 72 -0.73 21.40 -3.14
#